data_AF-A0A933NF56-F1
#
_entry.id   AF-A0A933NF56-F1
#
_cell.length_a   1.000
_cell.length_b   1.000
_cell.length_c   1.000
_cell.angle_alpha   90.00
_cell.angle_beta   90.00
_cell.angle_gamma   90.00
#
_symmetry.space_group_name_H-M   'P 1'
#
loop_
_entity.id
_entity.type
_entity.pdbx_description
1 polymer ?
#
loop_
_entity_poly.entity_id
_entity_poly.type
_entity_poly.pdbx_seq_one_letter_code
_entity_poly.pdbx_strand_id
1 'polypeptide(L)'
;MHNIRVTDIIIPLESYPHFTREVTLQQAIQEMEKVQIVSKDRKSLPRVALVFGKDQHELLGLVRRRDILRGLLPDFLMPKTLEHSRQPFDVQADPNLTEISTERLIKIMREQAKRQVSEVMLPIKATIELDDTIIKAIHLMVS
;
A
#
# COMPACT_ATOMS: atom_id res chain seq x y z
N MET A 1 -13.32 18.14 -28.69
CA MET A 1 -12.98 17.49 -27.41
C MET A 1 -11.96 18.36 -26.71
N HIS A 2 -12.17 18.72 -25.44
CA HIS A 2 -11.13 19.41 -24.67
C HIS A 2 -9.93 18.46 -24.52
N ASN A 3 -8.75 18.89 -24.94
CA ASN A 3 -7.52 18.08 -24.84
C ASN A 3 -6.95 18.19 -23.42
N ILE A 4 -7.60 17.53 -22.46
CA ILE A 4 -7.17 17.50 -21.06
C ILE A 4 -5.81 16.80 -20.99
N ARG A 5 -4.83 17.46 -20.38
CA ARG A 5 -3.50 16.90 -20.12
C ARG A 5 -3.40 16.39 -18.68
N VAL A 6 -2.39 15.56 -18.43
CA VAL A 6 -2.12 15.02 -17.09
C VAL A 6 -1.90 16.14 -16.08
N THR A 7 -1.17 17.19 -16.46
CA THR A 7 -0.93 18.37 -15.60
C THR A 7 -2.20 19.07 -15.11
N ASP A 8 -3.35 18.92 -15.81
CA ASP A 8 -4.61 19.56 -15.44
C ASP A 8 -5.32 18.82 -14.29
N ILE A 9 -4.93 17.57 -14.02
CA ILE A 9 -5.63 16.67 -13.08
C ILE A 9 -4.72 16.00 -12.04
N ILE A 10 -3.41 16.10 -12.20
CA ILE A 10 -2.45 15.47 -11.28
C ILE A 10 -2.51 16.08 -9.89
N ILE A 11 -2.31 15.26 -8.86
CA ILE A 11 -2.08 15.75 -7.49
C ILE A 11 -0.58 16.00 -7.35
N PRO A 12 -0.14 17.21 -6.98
CA PRO A 12 1.27 17.50 -6.77
C PRO A 12 1.90 16.56 -5.73
N LEU A 13 3.17 16.21 -5.90
CA LEU A 13 3.85 15.23 -5.07
C LEU A 13 3.88 15.65 -3.59
N GLU A 14 4.07 16.93 -3.32
CA GLU A 14 4.03 17.54 -1.99
C GLU A 14 2.67 17.39 -1.28
N SER A 15 1.60 17.15 -2.06
CA SER A 15 0.23 16.94 -1.58
C SER A 15 -0.18 15.46 -1.61
N TYR A 16 0.75 14.55 -1.94
CA TYR A 16 0.52 13.12 -2.02
C TYR A 16 1.44 12.37 -1.05
N PRO A 17 0.98 11.34 -0.33
CA PRO A 17 1.83 10.63 0.62
C PRO A 17 2.99 9.94 -0.09
N HIS A 18 4.20 10.25 0.34
CA HIS A 18 5.42 9.64 -0.16
C HIS A 18 6.49 9.59 0.94
N PHE A 19 7.38 8.61 0.85
CA PHE A 19 8.50 8.44 1.79
C PHE A 19 9.56 7.51 1.21
N THR A 20 10.69 7.35 1.91
CA THR A 20 11.77 6.47 1.46
C THR A 20 11.51 5.01 1.81
N ARG A 21 12.17 4.10 1.09
CA ARG A 21 12.03 2.64 1.24
C ARG A 21 12.38 2.11 2.64
N GLU A 22 13.17 2.84 3.42
CA GLU A 22 13.64 2.48 4.77
C GLU A 22 12.62 2.76 5.86
N VAL A 23 11.57 3.52 5.57
CA VAL A 23 10.49 3.82 6.51
C VAL A 23 9.82 2.53 6.97
N THR A 24 9.49 2.46 8.25
CA THR A 24 8.85 1.28 8.84
C THR A 24 7.36 1.20 8.50
N LEU A 25 6.76 0.02 8.62
CA LEU A 25 5.31 -0.15 8.44
C LEU A 25 4.49 0.78 9.36
N GLN A 26 4.93 0.94 10.62
CA GLN A 26 4.30 1.86 11.56
C GLN A 26 4.35 3.31 11.08
N GLN A 27 5.54 3.78 10.71
CA GLN A 27 5.74 5.16 10.25
C GLN A 27 4.96 5.43 8.96
N ALA A 28 4.91 4.46 8.04
CA ALA A 28 4.14 4.57 6.81
C ALA A 28 2.65 4.80 7.07
N ILE A 29 2.04 4.11 8.04
CA ILE A 29 0.63 4.37 8.44
C ILE A 29 0.47 5.79 8.96
N GLN A 30 1.38 6.25 9.82
CA GLN A 30 1.34 7.60 10.37
C GLN A 30 1.45 8.67 9.28
N GLU A 31 2.36 8.51 8.32
CA GLU A 31 2.48 9.43 7.17
C GLU A 31 1.22 9.42 6.29
N MET A 32 0.65 8.24 6.04
CA MET A 32 -0.60 8.12 5.28
C MET A 32 -1.82 8.74 5.98
N GLU A 33 -1.82 8.84 7.31
CA GLU A 33 -2.90 9.47 8.10
C GLU A 33 -2.80 10.99 8.14
N LYS A 34 -1.59 11.55 8.02
CA LYS A 34 -1.36 13.00 7.99
C LYS A 34 -1.89 13.66 6.72
N VAL A 35 -1.91 12.92 5.60
CA VAL A 35 -2.30 13.46 4.30
C VAL A 35 -3.79 13.27 4.06
N GLN A 36 -4.49 14.37 3.73
CA GLN A 36 -5.86 14.32 3.24
C GLN A 36 -5.88 14.80 1.79
N ILE A 37 -6.34 13.94 0.88
CA ILE A 37 -6.55 14.32 -0.51
C ILE A 37 -7.88 15.06 -0.58
N VAL A 38 -7.80 16.36 -0.90
CA VAL A 38 -8.96 17.23 -1.11
C VAL A 38 -9.18 17.37 -2.61
N SER A 39 -10.33 16.90 -3.09
CA SER A 39 -10.74 17.09 -4.49
C SER A 39 -12.19 17.58 -4.52
N LYS A 40 -12.41 18.77 -5.07
CA LYS A 40 -13.74 19.35 -5.40
C LYS A 40 -14.80 19.02 -4.34
N ASP A 41 -14.54 19.40 -3.08
CA ASP A 41 -15.42 19.25 -1.90
C ASP A 41 -15.42 17.89 -1.17
N ARG A 42 -14.62 16.91 -1.61
CA ARG A 42 -14.47 15.64 -0.91
C ARG A 42 -13.08 15.50 -0.30
N LYS A 43 -13.05 15.22 1.00
CA LYS A 43 -11.83 14.81 1.71
C LYS A 43 -11.77 13.29 1.71
N SER A 44 -10.64 12.74 1.27
CA SER A 44 -10.41 11.30 1.32
C SER A 44 -9.02 11.01 1.85
N LEU A 45 -8.91 9.94 2.65
CA LEU A 45 -7.62 9.42 3.02
C LEU A 45 -7.00 8.74 1.80
N PRO A 46 -5.70 8.98 1.53
CA PRO A 46 -5.01 8.28 0.46
C PRO A 46 -5.06 6.77 0.68
N ARG A 47 -5.24 6.02 -0.40
CA ARG A 47 -5.25 4.55 -0.37
C ARG A 47 -3.87 3.94 -0.61
N VAL A 48 -2.96 4.76 -1.15
CA VAL A 48 -1.63 4.39 -1.63
C VAL A 48 -0.66 5.48 -1.20
N ALA A 49 0.58 5.09 -0.89
CA ALA A 49 1.72 5.99 -0.77
C ALA A 49 2.81 5.61 -1.78
N LEU A 50 3.55 6.60 -2.26
CA LEU A 50 4.70 6.40 -3.16
C LEU A 50 5.96 6.12 -2.33
N VAL A 51 6.78 5.18 -2.81
CA VAL A 51 8.01 4.76 -2.15
C VAL A 51 9.20 5.16 -3.01
N PHE A 52 10.07 5.99 -2.46
CA PHE A 52 11.27 6.47 -3.13
C PHE A 52 12.53 5.77 -2.61
N GLY A 53 13.60 5.87 -3.40
CA GLY A 53 14.95 5.53 -2.96
C GLY A 53 15.42 6.42 -1.82
N LYS A 54 16.58 6.08 -1.26
CA LYS A 54 17.16 6.77 -0.10
C LYS A 54 17.29 8.28 -0.32
N ASP A 55 17.62 8.68 -1.54
CA ASP A 55 17.85 10.08 -1.91
C ASP A 55 16.57 10.81 -2.31
N GLN A 56 15.39 10.17 -2.24
CA GLN A 56 14.07 10.73 -2.63
C GLN A 56 13.89 11.15 -4.11
N HIS A 57 14.90 10.91 -4.97
CA HIS A 57 14.82 11.26 -6.39
C HIS A 57 14.28 10.11 -7.25
N GLU A 58 14.50 8.87 -6.84
CA GLU A 58 14.11 7.69 -7.62
C GLU A 58 12.80 7.11 -7.08
N LEU A 59 11.75 7.08 -7.92
CA LEU A 59 10.49 6.40 -7.57
C LEU A 59 10.67 4.89 -7.74
N LEU A 60 10.68 4.15 -6.62
CA LEU A 60 10.90 2.70 -6.61
C LEU A 60 9.60 1.90 -6.66
N GLY A 61 8.53 2.42 -6.05
CA GLY A 61 7.32 1.63 -5.87
C GLY A 61 6.17 2.41 -5.27
N LEU A 62 5.13 1.65 -4.96
CA LEU A 62 3.98 2.12 -4.21
C LEU A 62 3.62 1.10 -3.14
N VAL A 63 3.04 1.57 -2.04
CA VAL A 63 2.50 0.70 -1.00
C VAL A 63 1.04 1.03 -0.75
N ARG A 64 0.20 0.00 -0.65
CA ARG A 64 -1.23 0.16 -0.36
C ARG A 64 -1.43 -0.12 1.13
N ARG A 65 -2.41 0.55 1.75
CA ARG A 65 -2.76 0.31 3.17
C ARG A 65 -2.97 -1.18 3.48
N ARG A 66 -3.59 -1.93 2.55
CA ARG A 66 -3.81 -3.37 2.69
C ARG A 66 -2.52 -4.21 2.71
N ASP A 67 -1.47 -3.76 2.01
CA ASP A 67 -0.19 -4.48 1.96
C ASP A 67 0.61 -4.22 3.22
N ILE A 68 0.52 -3.00 3.78
CA ILE A 68 1.04 -2.70 5.12
C ILE A 68 0.35 -3.57 6.18
N LEU A 69 -0.99 -3.63 6.17
CA LEU A 69 -1.75 -4.47 7.11
C LEU A 69 -1.39 -5.95 6.99
N ARG A 70 -1.14 -6.44 5.77
CA ARG A 70 -0.63 -7.81 5.56
C ARG A 70 0.78 -7.99 6.13
N GLY A 71 1.66 -7.00 6.00
CA GLY A 71 2.98 -7.02 6.62
C GLY A 71 2.97 -7.04 8.15
N LEU A 72 1.88 -6.58 8.78
CA LEU A 72 1.69 -6.67 10.22
C LEU A 72 1.18 -8.04 10.69
N LEU A 73 0.62 -8.85 9.77
CA LEU A 73 0.10 -10.16 10.14
C LEU A 73 1.25 -11.11 10.48
N PRO A 74 1.13 -11.89 11.57
CA PRO A 74 2.02 -13.02 11.79
C PRO A 74 1.99 -14.00 10.61
N ASP A 75 3.13 -14.59 10.26
CA ASP A 75 3.28 -15.47 9.10
C ASP A 75 2.29 -16.65 9.10
N PHE A 76 1.97 -17.20 10.27
CA PHE A 76 1.03 -18.30 10.43
C PHE A 76 -0.45 -17.91 10.23
N LEU A 77 -0.77 -16.61 10.29
CA LEU A 77 -2.10 -16.07 9.96
C LEU A 77 -2.18 -15.57 8.51
N MET A 78 -1.06 -15.56 7.77
CA MET A 78 -1.11 -15.24 6.35
C MET A 78 -1.91 -16.32 5.63
N PRO A 79 -2.88 -15.95 4.79
CA PRO A 79 -3.58 -16.94 3.98
C PRO A 79 -2.56 -17.65 3.11
N LYS A 80 -2.29 -18.92 3.42
CA LYS A 80 -1.57 -19.80 2.51
C LYS A 80 -2.31 -19.73 1.17
N THR A 81 -1.55 -19.54 0.10
CA THR A 81 -2.00 -19.35 -1.27
C THR A 81 -3.23 -20.22 -1.59
N LEU A 82 -4.14 -19.67 -2.39
CA LEU A 82 -5.52 -20.07 -2.74
C LEU A 82 -5.77 -21.54 -3.19
N GLU A 83 -4.92 -22.50 -2.87
CA GLU A 83 -5.19 -23.92 -3.10
C GLU A 83 -6.22 -24.50 -2.11
N HIS A 84 -6.40 -23.88 -0.94
CA HIS A 84 -7.37 -24.35 0.07
C HIS A 84 -8.71 -23.61 0.07
N SER A 85 -8.90 -22.55 -0.74
CA SER A 85 -10.14 -21.75 -0.72
C SER A 85 -11.36 -22.45 -1.37
N ARG A 86 -11.25 -23.74 -1.69
CA ARG A 86 -12.30 -24.56 -2.33
C ARG A 86 -12.91 -25.63 -1.43
N GLN A 87 -12.58 -25.67 -0.13
CA GLN A 87 -13.23 -26.60 0.79
C GLN A 87 -14.14 -25.83 1.76
N PRO A 88 -15.46 -25.82 1.54
CA PRO A 88 -16.37 -25.02 2.35
C PRO A 88 -16.64 -25.61 3.74
N PHE A 89 -16.21 -26.84 4.07
CA PHE A 89 -16.67 -27.53 5.29
C PHE A 89 -15.70 -28.53 5.96
N ASP A 90 -14.38 -28.40 5.85
CA ASP A 90 -13.51 -29.29 6.64
C ASP A 90 -12.16 -28.66 7.01
N VAL A 91 -12.21 -27.59 7.81
CA VAL A 91 -11.01 -27.08 8.48
C VAL A 91 -11.17 -27.40 9.96
N GLN A 92 -10.61 -28.54 10.39
CA GLN A 92 -10.36 -28.77 11.81
C GLN A 92 -9.56 -27.58 12.32
N ALA A 93 -10.05 -26.92 13.38
CA ALA A 93 -9.33 -25.81 14.00
C ALA A 93 -7.91 -26.29 14.33
N ASP A 94 -6.89 -25.64 13.76
CA ASP A 94 -5.49 -25.93 14.07
C ASP A 94 -5.30 -25.75 15.58
N PRO A 95 -4.95 -26.81 16.33
CA PRO A 95 -4.77 -26.72 17.79
C PRO A 95 -3.78 -25.62 18.21
N ASN A 96 -2.84 -25.27 17.33
CA ASN A 96 -1.88 -24.18 17.58
C ASN A 96 -2.53 -22.79 17.54
N LEU A 97 -3.67 -22.60 16.86
CA LEU A 97 -4.38 -21.32 16.84
C LEU A 97 -5.18 -21.09 18.13
N THR A 98 -5.63 -22.17 18.79
CA THR A 98 -6.37 -22.11 20.06
C THR A 98 -5.51 -21.74 21.28
N GLU A 99 -4.19 -21.85 21.20
CA GLU A 99 -3.27 -21.58 22.32
C GLU A 99 -2.60 -20.20 22.29
N ILE A 100 -2.82 -19.39 21.25
CA ILE A 100 -2.13 -18.10 21.14
C ILE A 100 -2.90 -17.03 21.91
N SER A 101 -2.28 -16.52 22.99
CA SER A 101 -2.84 -15.39 23.72
C SER A 101 -2.83 -14.10 22.89
N THR A 102 -3.83 -13.25 23.13
CA THR A 102 -3.93 -11.93 22.51
C THR A 102 -2.68 -11.07 22.78
N GLU A 103 -2.06 -11.15 23.96
CA GLU A 103 -0.83 -10.39 24.24
C GLU A 103 0.35 -10.85 23.36
N ARG A 104 0.47 -12.17 23.12
CA ARG A 104 1.51 -12.71 22.24
C ARG A 104 1.33 -12.22 20.81
N LEU A 105 0.09 -12.17 20.31
CA LEU A 105 -0.22 -11.61 18.98
C LEU A 105 0.15 -10.13 18.89
N ILE A 106 -0.24 -9.34 19.88
CA ILE A 106 0.09 -7.91 19.92
C ILE A 106 1.60 -7.71 19.91
N LYS A 107 2.35 -8.52 20.66
CA LYS A 107 3.82 -8.46 20.68
C LYS A 107 4.40 -8.76 19.29
N ILE A 108 3.93 -9.80 18.62
CA ILE A 108 4.38 -10.14 17.26
C ILE A 108 4.07 -8.99 16.29
N MET A 109 2.84 -8.46 16.30
CA MET A 109 2.45 -7.36 15.43
C MET A 109 3.30 -6.11 15.66
N ARG A 110 3.67 -5.80 16.92
CA ARG A 110 4.58 -4.68 17.23
C ARG A 110 5.99 -4.89 16.67
N GLU A 111 6.49 -6.12 16.68
CA GLU A 111 7.78 -6.42 16.05
C GLU A 111 7.69 -6.33 14.52
N GLN A 112 6.63 -6.88 13.92
CA GLN A 112 6.37 -6.78 12.48
C GLN A 112 6.24 -5.31 12.02
N ALA A 113 5.69 -4.44 12.86
CA ALA A 113 5.54 -3.01 12.56
C ALA A 113 6.88 -2.27 12.35
N LYS A 114 8.01 -2.84 12.81
CA LYS A 114 9.36 -2.30 12.63
C LYS A 114 10.00 -2.66 11.29
N ARG A 115 9.39 -3.57 10.52
CA ARG A 115 9.85 -3.97 9.19
C ARG A 115 9.79 -2.79 8.23
N GLN A 116 10.65 -2.82 7.22
CA GLN A 116 10.71 -1.74 6.24
C GLN A 116 9.59 -1.89 5.21
N VAL A 117 9.06 -0.78 4.72
CA VAL A 117 8.05 -0.78 3.65
C VAL A 117 8.57 -1.45 2.39
N SER A 118 9.88 -1.39 2.14
CA SER A 118 10.50 -2.05 0.99
C SER A 118 10.20 -3.55 0.88
N GLU A 119 9.84 -4.21 1.99
CA GLU A 119 9.48 -5.63 2.02
C GLU A 119 8.05 -5.93 1.55
N VAL A 120 7.16 -4.93 1.54
CA VAL A 120 5.73 -5.09 1.19
C VAL A 120 5.27 -4.19 0.03
N MET A 121 6.15 -3.31 -0.44
CA MET A 121 5.86 -2.42 -1.57
C MET A 121 5.71 -3.21 -2.88
N LEU A 122 5.06 -2.58 -3.84
CA LEU A 122 4.93 -3.08 -5.20
C LEU A 122 5.75 -2.22 -6.14
N PRO A 123 6.40 -2.82 -7.15
CA PRO A 123 7.11 -2.04 -8.17
C PRO A 123 6.12 -1.18 -8.97
N ILE A 124 6.59 -0.03 -9.44
CA ILE A 124 5.86 0.77 -10.42
C ILE A 124 5.80 0.02 -11.74
N LYS A 125 4.61 -0.08 -12.33
CA LYS A 125 4.39 -0.74 -13.61
C LYS A 125 4.50 0.19 -14.81
N ALA A 126 4.10 1.45 -14.63
CA ALA A 126 4.10 2.46 -15.67
C ALA A 126 4.11 3.86 -15.04
N THR A 127 4.69 4.81 -15.76
CA THR A 127 4.65 6.25 -15.49
C THR A 127 4.21 6.99 -16.75
N ILE A 128 3.79 8.24 -16.60
CA ILE A 128 3.40 9.13 -17.70
C ILE A 128 3.99 10.52 -17.47
N GLU A 129 4.16 11.27 -18.55
CA GLU A 129 4.66 12.65 -18.51
C GLU A 129 3.52 13.64 -18.24
N LEU A 130 3.84 14.80 -17.67
CA LEU A 130 2.85 15.84 -17.35
C LEU A 130 2.10 16.36 -18.58
N ASP A 131 2.79 16.34 -19.72
CA ASP A 131 2.29 16.84 -20.99
C ASP A 131 1.45 15.80 -21.72
N ASP A 132 1.44 14.55 -21.27
CA ASP A 132 0.67 13.50 -21.91
C ASP A 132 -0.84 13.80 -21.88
N THR A 133 -1.54 13.28 -22.89
CA THR A 133 -3.00 13.39 -22.94
C THR A 133 -3.65 12.45 -21.92
N ILE A 134 -4.82 12.85 -21.42
CA ILE A 134 -5.60 11.99 -20.51
C ILE A 134 -5.97 10.64 -21.15
N ILE A 135 -6.10 10.56 -22.48
CA ILE A 135 -6.40 9.32 -23.20
C ILE A 135 -5.25 8.31 -23.03
N LYS A 136 -3.99 8.77 -23.11
CA LYS A 136 -2.82 7.92 -22.86
C LYS A 136 -2.81 7.41 -21.43
N ALA A 137 -3.12 8.27 -20.46
CA ALA A 137 -3.22 7.89 -19.05
C ALA A 137 -4.29 6.79 -18.83
N ILE A 138 -5.49 6.99 -19.39
CA ILE A 138 -6.59 6.01 -19.30
C ILE A 138 -6.18 4.67 -19.92
N HIS A 139 -5.55 4.69 -21.09
CA HIS A 139 -5.08 3.48 -21.76
C HIS A 139 -4.12 2.67 -20.86
N LEU A 140 -3.16 3.32 -20.21
CA LEU A 140 -2.23 2.66 -19.29
C LEU A 140 -2.89 2.17 -17.99
N MET A 141 -4.04 2.73 -17.59
CA MET A 141 -4.78 2.27 -16.40
C MET A 141 -5.61 1.00 -16.65
N VAL A 142 -6.02 0.75 -17.90
CA VAL A 142 -6.89 -0.38 -18.27
C VAL A 142 -6.19 -1.49 -19.04
N SER A 143 -4.92 -1.28 -19.42
CA SER A 143 -4.06 -2.29 -20.06
C SER A 143 -3.34 -3.12 -19.00
#